data_AF-A0A7Y3DZ02-F1
#
_entry.id   AF-A0A7Y3DZ02-F1
#
_cell.length_a   1.000
_cell.length_b   1.000
_cell.length_c   1.000
_cell.angle_alpha   90.00
_cell.angle_beta   90.00
_cell.angle_gamma   90.00
#
_symmetry.space_group_name_H-M   'P 1'
#
loop_
_entity.id
_entity.type
_entity.pdbx_description
1 polymer ?
#
loop_
_entity_poly.entity_id
_entity_poly.type
_entity_poly.pdbx_seq_one_letter_code
_entity_poly.pdbx_strand_id
1 'polypeptide(L)' 'QAELEAQLKVQVAEAWKEAVSHGTLTEPPFLDVKLMFEDVFAEMPEHLKKQQAKLLSLRGELS' A
#
# COMPACT_ATOMS: atom_id res chain seq x y z
N GLN A 1 -26.59 -10.22 23.54
CA GLN A 1 -25.97 -9.01 22.98
C GLN A 1 -24.52 -8.85 23.45
N ALA A 2 -24.23 -8.97 24.75
CA ALA A 2 -22.86 -8.87 25.29
C ALA A 2 -21.83 -9.84 24.65
N GLU A 3 -22.24 -11.07 24.35
CA GLU A 3 -21.34 -12.07 23.72
C GLU A 3 -20.93 -11.68 22.29
N LEU A 4 -21.88 -11.21 21.48
CA LEU A 4 -21.59 -10.71 20.13
C LEU A 4 -20.66 -9.50 20.19
N GLU A 5 -20.88 -8.57 21.13
CA GLU A 5 -20.02 -7.41 21.31
C GLU A 5 -18.58 -7.81 21.69
N ALA A 6 -18.43 -8.80 22.57
CA ALA A 6 -17.12 -9.32 22.94
C ALA A 6 -16.40 -9.96 21.74
N GLN A 7 -17.11 -10.77 20.94
CA GLN A 7 -16.55 -11.38 19.73
C GLN A 7 -16.09 -10.32 18.72
N LEU A 8 -16.91 -9.29 18.47
CA LEU A 8 -16.56 -8.21 17.55
C LEU A 8 -15.33 -7.41 18.02
N LYS A 9 -15.21 -7.15 19.33
CA LYS A 9 -14.02 -6.48 19.89
C LYS A 9 -12.74 -7.27 19.63
N VAL A 10 -12.80 -8.60 19.80
CA VAL A 10 -11.66 -9.49 19.51
C VAL A 10 -11.31 -9.42 18.03
N GLN A 11 -12.29 -9.57 17.13
CA GLN A 11 -12.07 -9.54 15.68
C GLN A 11 -11.46 -8.21 15.21
N VAL A 12 -12.00 -7.07 15.69
CA VAL A 12 -11.45 -5.75 15.34
C VAL A 12 -10.03 -5.57 15.86
N ALA A 13 -9.74 -6.03 17.08
CA ALA A 13 -8.40 -5.93 17.66
C ALA A 13 -7.39 -6.81 16.91
N GLU A 14 -7.77 -8.01 16.49
CA GLU A 14 -6.93 -8.91 15.70
C GLU A 14 -6.68 -8.35 14.31
N ALA A 15 -7.73 -7.94 13.60
CA ALA A 15 -7.62 -7.32 12.28
C ALA A 15 -6.77 -6.04 12.31
N TRP A 16 -6.88 -5.24 13.38
CA TRP A 16 -6.02 -4.07 13.56
C TRP A 16 -4.55 -4.45 13.72
N LYS A 17 -4.23 -5.44 14.57
CA LYS A 17 -2.85 -5.92 14.78
C LYS A 17 -2.24 -6.46 13.48
N GLU A 18 -3.02 -7.20 12.70
CA GLU A 18 -2.62 -7.69 11.39
C GLU A 18 -2.37 -6.54 10.42
N ALA A 19 -3.33 -5.60 10.29
CA ALA A 19 -3.22 -4.48 9.37
C ALA A 19 -1.98 -3.61 9.65
N VAL A 20 -1.70 -3.27 10.92
CA VAL A 20 -0.53 -2.43 11.26
C VAL A 20 0.80 -3.15 11.01
N SER A 21 0.81 -4.49 10.94
CA SER A 21 2.01 -5.24 10.53
C SER A 21 2.38 -5.03 9.06
N HIS A 22 1.44 -4.54 8.24
CA HIS A 22 1.66 -4.15 6.84
C HIS A 22 2.04 -2.67 6.67
N GLY A 23 2.34 -1.97 7.77
CA GLY A 23 2.73 -0.56 7.75
C GLY A 23 1.64 0.36 8.25
N THR A 24 2.04 1.57 8.61
CA THR A 24 1.15 2.63 9.09
C THR A 24 1.46 3.94 8.36
N LEU A 25 0.79 5.02 8.75
CA LEU A 25 1.08 6.35 8.18
C LEU A 25 2.54 6.77 8.41
N THR A 26 3.13 6.36 9.53
CA THR A 26 4.44 6.82 9.98
C THR A 26 5.49 5.72 10.02
N GLU A 27 5.09 4.45 9.89
CA GLU A 27 5.98 3.30 10.04
C GLU A 27 5.95 2.41 8.78
N PRO A 28 7.11 1.90 8.34
CA PRO A 28 7.18 0.98 7.20
C PRO A 28 6.56 -0.38 7.53
N PRO A 29 6.27 -1.23 6.53
CA PRO A 29 6.50 -1.01 5.09
C PRO A 29 5.53 -0.02 4.47
N PHE A 30 6.01 0.81 3.55
CA PHE A 30 5.16 1.65 2.71
C PHE A 30 4.84 0.94 1.40
N LEU A 31 3.76 1.36 0.74
CA LEU A 31 3.45 0.88 -0.61
C LEU A 31 4.60 1.17 -1.57
N ASP A 32 4.82 0.25 -2.52
CA ASP A 32 5.75 0.46 -3.61
C ASP A 32 5.24 1.62 -4.49
N VAL A 33 6.06 2.67 -4.65
CA VAL A 33 5.66 3.87 -5.40
C VAL A 33 5.39 3.56 -6.88
N LYS A 34 5.90 2.45 -7.44
CA LYS A 34 5.64 2.07 -8.83
C LYS A 34 4.16 1.77 -9.06
N LEU A 35 3.46 1.30 -8.03
CA LEU A 35 2.03 0.97 -8.09
C LEU A 35 1.16 2.18 -8.44
N MET A 36 1.61 3.41 -8.17
CA MET A 36 0.85 4.62 -8.53
C MET A 36 0.67 4.81 -10.05
N PHE A 37 1.44 4.09 -10.87
CA PHE A 37 1.38 4.14 -12.33
C PHE A 37 0.63 2.94 -12.94
N GLU A 38 0.37 1.89 -12.14
CA GLU A 38 -0.32 0.68 -12.55
C GLU A 38 -1.84 0.89 -12.47
N ASP A 39 -2.60 0.08 -13.22
CA ASP A 39 -4.07 0.08 -13.26
C ASP A 39 -4.76 1.42 -13.63
N VAL A 40 -4.00 2.44 -14.06
CA VAL A 40 -4.55 3.69 -14.62
C VAL A 40 -5.23 3.46 -15.97
N PHE A 41 -4.67 2.56 -16.76
CA PHE A 41 -5.20 2.05 -18.01
C PHE A 41 -5.03 0.53 -18.02
N ALA A 42 -5.81 -0.18 -18.85
CA ALA A 42 -5.68 -1.64 -18.99
C ALA A 42 -4.25 -2.08 -19.38
N GLU A 43 -3.56 -1.27 -20.17
CA GLU A 43 -2.14 -1.41 -20.47
C GLU A 43 -1.43 -0.10 -20.19
N MET A 44 -0.27 -0.16 -19.53
CA MET A 44 0.48 1.03 -19.17
C MET A 44 0.98 1.76 -20.43
N PRO A 45 0.51 2.98 -20.74
CA PRO A 45 0.94 3.71 -21.91
C PRO A 45 2.38 4.25 -21.73
N GLU A 46 3.04 4.53 -22.85
CA GLU A 46 4.46 4.94 -22.89
C GLU A 46 4.78 6.17 -22.04
N HIS A 47 3.85 7.12 -21.90
CA HIS A 47 4.08 8.30 -21.06
C HIS A 47 4.12 7.95 -19.57
N LEU A 48 3.31 6.99 -19.09
CA LEU A 48 3.35 6.54 -17.70
C LEU A 48 4.63 5.75 -17.41
N LYS A 49 5.08 4.90 -18.35
CA LYS A 49 6.40 4.22 -18.25
C LYS A 49 7.54 5.22 -18.08
N LYS A 50 7.54 6.31 -18.87
CA LYS A 50 8.55 7.38 -18.78
C LYS A 50 8.47 8.14 -17.45
N GLN A 51 7.27 8.39 -16.93
CA GLN A 51 7.07 9.05 -15.64
C GLN A 51 7.55 8.17 -14.48
N GLN A 52 7.22 6.88 -14.49
CA GLN A 52 7.69 5.90 -13.52
C GLN A 52 9.23 5.83 -13.53
N ALA A 53 9.86 5.66 -14.69
CA ALA A 53 11.32 5.63 -14.82
C ALA A 53 11.99 6.91 -14.31
N LYS A 54 11.40 8.09 -14.62
CA LYS A 54 11.89 9.37 -14.10
C LYS A 54 11.80 9.43 -12.58
N LEU A 55 10.71 8.97 -11.97
CA LEU A 55 10.56 8.93 -10.52
C LEU A 55 11.64 8.03 -9.89
N LEU A 56 11.84 6.82 -10.42
CA LEU A 56 12.83 5.88 -9.90
C LEU A 56 14.26 6.42 -10.02
N SER A 57 14.59 7.08 -11.14
CA SER A 57 15.87 7.76 -11.31
C SER A 57 16.06 8.89 -10.28
N LEU A 58 15.04 9.72 -10.03
CA LEU A 58 15.10 10.77 -9.01
C LEU A 58 15.28 10.23 -7.58
N ARG A 59 14.77 9.02 -7.31
CA ARG A 59 14.93 8.33 -6.02
C ARG A 59 16.25 7.56 -5.90
N GLY A 60 17.07 7.52 -6.97
CA GLY A 60 18.31 6.73 -7.00
C GLY A 60 18.06 5.21 -7.07
N GLU A 61 16.85 4.80 -7.45
CA GLU A 61 16.43 3.39 -7.55
C GLU A 61 16.59 2.83 -8.96
N LEU A 62 16.98 3.68 -9.91
CA LEU A 62 17.35 3.33 -11.27
C LEU A 62 18.85 3.60 -11.46
N SER A 63 19.66 2.54 -11.53
CA SER A 63 21.11 2.57 -11.76
C SER A 63 21.47 2.83 -13.21
#